data_AF-A0A7S1RSW7-F1
#
_entry.id   AF-A0A7S1RSW7-F1
#
_cell.length_a   1.000
_cell.length_b   1.000
_cell.length_c   1.000
_cell.angle_alpha   90.00
_cell.angle_beta   90.00
_cell.angle_gamma   90.00
#
_symmetry.space_group_name_H-M   'P 1'
#
loop_
_entity.id
_entity.type
_entity.pdbx_description
1 polymer ?
#
loop_
_entity_poly.entity_id
_entity_poly.type
_entity_poly.pdbx_seq_one_letter_code
_entity_poly.pdbx_strand_id
1 'polypeptide(L)'
;MAEAPSLSHGQLVQLIAGMVEKRGPPMEAELRRRIAAGQDLEVKGVRVDAALLREALAKVHGPSSGPSRPSSCPSSASASASAAVTPTPSKKVATGARWTPGAPSASLLAARALQECEQAEIFCRSVQVGDAFVPLFAKPDVLADRNGESLQAGSVHEVVARVVLQKDGRVYLRMKSQAGWASTRACDLFAMLALSPLPGEPPLEPSRCSEPVESR
;
A
#
# COMPACT_ATOMS: atom_id res chain seq x y z
N MET A 1 32.97 20.18 -24.30
CA MET A 1 31.78 19.29 -24.29
C MET A 1 32.22 18.01 -23.61
N ALA A 2 31.73 17.73 -22.40
CA ALA A 2 32.08 16.50 -21.69
C ALA A 2 31.21 15.36 -22.21
N GLU A 3 31.83 14.31 -22.72
CA GLU A 3 31.15 13.08 -23.15
C GLU A 3 30.52 12.43 -21.91
N ALA A 4 29.21 12.16 -21.96
CA ALA A 4 28.52 11.54 -20.84
C ALA A 4 29.03 10.10 -20.65
N PRO A 5 29.26 9.65 -19.41
CA PRO A 5 29.73 8.28 -19.16
C PRO A 5 28.70 7.27 -19.66
N SER A 6 29.04 6.52 -20.70
CA SER A 6 28.21 5.44 -21.24
C SER A 6 28.36 4.19 -20.36
N LEU A 7 27.25 3.71 -19.79
CA LEU A 7 27.21 2.43 -19.10
C LEU A 7 27.32 1.29 -20.11
N SER A 8 28.06 0.24 -19.78
CA SER A 8 28.09 -0.94 -20.65
C SER A 8 26.74 -1.68 -20.61
N HIS A 9 26.43 -2.40 -21.69
CA HIS A 9 25.20 -3.18 -21.82
C HIS A 9 24.95 -4.10 -20.60
N GLY A 10 25.97 -4.87 -20.20
CA GLY A 10 25.86 -5.77 -19.05
C GLY A 10 25.61 -5.04 -17.72
N GLN A 11 26.18 -3.85 -17.53
CA GLN A 11 25.93 -3.01 -16.35
C GLN A 11 24.49 -2.50 -16.30
N LEU A 12 23.91 -2.13 -17.45
CA LEU A 12 22.51 -1.71 -17.54
C LEU A 12 21.57 -2.87 -17.18
N VAL A 13 21.78 -4.06 -17.76
CA VAL A 13 20.98 -5.26 -17.46
C VAL A 13 21.03 -5.58 -15.95
N GLN A 14 22.22 -5.55 -15.35
CA GLN A 14 22.41 -5.83 -13.92
C GLN A 14 21.78 -4.77 -13.02
N LEU A 15 21.86 -3.50 -13.39
CA LEU A 15 21.23 -2.40 -12.65
C LEU A 15 19.70 -2.53 -12.67
N ILE A 16 19.11 -2.86 -13.83
CA ILE A 16 17.66 -3.04 -13.97
C ILE A 16 17.21 -4.27 -13.18
N ALA A 17 17.92 -5.39 -13.27
CA ALA A 17 17.62 -6.60 -12.50
C ALA A 17 17.63 -6.30 -10.99
N GLY A 18 18.64 -5.59 -10.48
CA GLY A 18 18.68 -5.19 -9.07
C GLY A 18 17.56 -4.22 -8.65
N MET A 19 17.09 -3.37 -9.57
CA MET A 19 15.90 -2.53 -9.32
C MET A 19 14.61 -3.36 -9.22
N VAL A 20 14.48 -4.41 -10.04
CA VAL A 20 13.34 -5.34 -9.98
C VAL A 20 13.38 -6.14 -8.69
N GLU A 21 14.53 -6.69 -8.31
CA GLU A 21 14.70 -7.43 -7.05
C GLU A 21 14.39 -6.54 -5.83
N LYS A 22 14.86 -5.28 -5.83
CA LYS A 22 14.66 -4.35 -4.71
C LYS A 22 13.22 -3.86 -4.58
N ARG A 23 12.50 -3.66 -5.69
CA ARG A 23 11.13 -3.12 -5.68
C ARG A 23 10.05 -4.21 -5.80
N GLY A 24 10.43 -5.42 -6.20
CA GLY A 24 9.58 -6.58 -6.28
C GLY A 24 8.54 -6.55 -7.42
N PRO A 25 7.41 -7.27 -7.24
CA PRO A 25 6.36 -7.45 -8.25
C PRO A 25 5.81 -6.17 -8.93
N PRO A 26 5.61 -5.02 -8.24
CA PRO A 26 5.06 -3.84 -8.91
C PRO A 26 6.01 -3.28 -9.98
N MET A 27 7.32 -3.40 -9.79
CA MET A 27 8.31 -2.96 -10.77
C MET A 27 8.36 -3.88 -11.98
N GLU A 28 8.24 -5.18 -11.75
CA GLU A 28 8.17 -6.19 -12.80
C GLU A 28 6.94 -5.98 -13.70
N ALA A 29 5.77 -5.70 -13.10
CA ALA A 29 4.54 -5.40 -13.83
C ALA A 29 4.69 -4.15 -14.71
N GLU A 30 5.32 -3.09 -14.20
CA GLU A 30 5.62 -1.87 -14.95
C GLU A 30 6.54 -2.16 -16.15
N LEU A 31 7.61 -2.93 -15.96
CA LEU A 31 8.53 -3.29 -17.05
C LEU A 31 7.82 -4.10 -18.13
N ARG A 32 7.01 -5.10 -17.76
CA ARG A 32 6.20 -5.87 -18.73
C ARG A 32 5.24 -4.98 -19.51
N ARG A 33 4.60 -4.02 -18.84
CA ARG A 33 3.69 -3.06 -19.50
C ARG A 33 4.44 -2.22 -20.54
N ARG A 34 5.63 -1.70 -20.20
CA ARG A 34 6.46 -0.91 -21.14
C ARG A 34 6.96 -1.74 -22.33
N ILE A 35 7.40 -2.97 -22.07
CA ILE A 35 7.80 -3.91 -23.13
C ILE A 35 6.64 -4.16 -24.10
N ALA A 36 5.42 -4.40 -23.57
CA ALA A 36 4.23 -4.62 -24.38
C ALA A 36 3.83 -3.37 -25.19
N ALA A 37 4.05 -2.18 -24.64
CA ALA A 37 3.78 -0.91 -25.30
C ALA A 37 4.92 -0.45 -26.25
N GLY A 38 6.05 -1.15 -26.30
CA GLY A 38 7.23 -0.71 -27.05
C GLY A 38 7.84 0.59 -26.53
N GLN A 39 7.67 0.89 -25.24
CA GLN A 39 8.17 2.11 -24.61
C GLN A 39 9.55 1.89 -24.00
N ASP A 40 10.46 2.83 -24.27
CA ASP A 40 11.79 2.85 -23.66
C ASP A 40 11.72 3.24 -22.17
N LEU A 41 12.74 2.84 -21.40
CA LEU A 41 12.93 3.25 -20.01
C LEU A 41 14.22 4.05 -19.90
N GLU A 42 14.16 5.23 -19.29
CA GLU A 42 15.37 6.00 -19.00
C GLU A 42 15.90 5.66 -17.61
N VAL A 43 17.13 5.17 -17.54
CA VAL A 43 17.82 4.82 -16.29
C VAL A 43 19.10 5.61 -16.21
N LYS A 44 19.17 6.55 -15.25
CA LYS A 44 20.34 7.45 -15.06
C LYS A 44 20.72 8.22 -16.34
N GLY A 45 19.74 8.71 -17.10
CA GLY A 45 19.98 9.45 -18.35
C GLY A 45 20.30 8.58 -19.56
N VAL A 46 20.32 7.24 -19.40
CA VAL A 46 20.53 6.31 -20.51
C VAL A 46 19.18 5.71 -20.91
N ARG A 47 18.81 5.81 -22.20
CA ARG A 47 17.61 5.14 -22.74
C ARG A 47 17.88 3.66 -22.92
N VAL A 48 16.97 2.86 -22.38
CA VAL A 48 17.00 1.40 -22.42
C VAL A 48 15.82 0.94 -23.28
N ASP A 49 16.14 0.22 -24.35
CA ASP A 49 15.14 -0.31 -25.27
C ASP A 49 14.38 -1.52 -24.69
N ALA A 50 13.29 -1.89 -25.36
CA ALA A 50 12.46 -3.02 -24.96
C ALA A 50 13.18 -4.39 -25.02
N ALA A 51 14.25 -4.54 -25.79
CA ALA A 51 14.99 -5.80 -25.89
C ALA A 51 15.86 -6.01 -24.63
N LEU A 52 16.55 -4.96 -24.18
CA LEU A 52 17.37 -4.96 -22.98
C LEU A 52 16.50 -5.12 -21.72
N LEU A 53 15.30 -4.54 -21.69
CA LEU A 53 14.31 -4.78 -20.63
C LEU A 53 13.87 -6.26 -20.57
N ARG A 54 13.66 -6.91 -21.71
CA ARG A 54 13.34 -8.35 -21.76
C ARG A 54 14.49 -9.21 -21.22
N GLU A 55 15.73 -8.88 -21.58
CA GLU A 55 16.92 -9.58 -21.08
C GLU A 55 17.07 -9.44 -19.56
N ALA A 56 16.86 -8.23 -19.02
CA ALA A 56 16.88 -8.00 -17.58
C ALA A 56 15.81 -8.81 -16.84
N LEU A 57 14.58 -8.87 -17.36
CA LEU A 57 13.52 -9.71 -16.78
C LEU A 57 13.85 -11.20 -16.89
N ALA A 58 14.42 -11.65 -18.01
CA ALA A 58 14.86 -13.03 -18.18
C ALA A 58 15.99 -13.40 -17.20
N LYS A 59 16.85 -12.45 -16.83
CA LYS A 59 17.90 -12.66 -15.82
C LYS A 59 17.34 -12.82 -14.40
N VAL A 60 16.26 -12.13 -14.06
CA VAL A 60 15.58 -12.25 -12.76
C VAL A 60 14.82 -13.58 -12.63
N HIS A 61 14.22 -14.06 -13.73
CA HIS A 61 13.43 -15.31 -13.74
C HIS A 61 14.20 -16.54 -14.22
N GLY A 62 15.39 -16.32 -14.78
CA GLY A 62 16.22 -17.39 -15.30
C GLY A 62 16.64 -18.33 -14.19
N PRO A 63 16.90 -19.61 -14.50
CA PRO A 63 17.43 -20.54 -13.51
C PRO A 63 18.73 -19.96 -12.99
N SER A 64 18.68 -19.43 -11.76
CA SER A 64 19.85 -18.98 -11.03
C SER A 64 20.83 -20.14 -11.03
N SER A 65 21.91 -20.02 -11.81
CA SER A 65 22.95 -21.03 -11.93
C SER A 65 23.84 -20.99 -10.68
N GLY A 66 23.22 -21.27 -9.54
CA GLY A 66 23.83 -21.41 -8.22
C GLY A 66 23.42 -22.74 -7.60
N PRO A 67 24.32 -23.39 -6.83
CA PRO A 67 24.14 -24.77 -6.38
C PRO A 67 22.93 -24.92 -5.45
N SER A 68 22.03 -25.80 -5.91
CA SER A 68 20.76 -26.21 -5.32
C SER A 68 20.90 -26.79 -3.92
N ARG A 69 20.12 -26.26 -2.97
CA ARG A 69 19.75 -26.93 -1.73
C ARG A 69 18.29 -27.39 -1.86
N PRO A 70 17.98 -28.68 -1.72
CA PRO A 70 16.62 -29.17 -1.89
C PRO A 70 15.79 -28.87 -0.63
N SER A 71 14.70 -28.13 -0.80
CA SER A 71 13.64 -28.05 0.23
C SER A 71 12.31 -28.31 -0.44
N SER A 72 11.83 -29.53 -0.24
CA SER A 72 10.49 -30.02 -0.53
C SER A 72 9.41 -29.25 0.23
N CYS A 73 8.27 -29.00 -0.40
CA CYS A 73 6.97 -29.59 -0.03
C CYS A 73 5.84 -29.08 -0.94
N PRO A 74 4.89 -29.94 -1.35
CA PRO A 74 3.70 -29.57 -2.10
C PRO A 74 2.53 -29.26 -1.15
N SER A 75 1.62 -28.37 -1.53
CA SER A 75 0.27 -28.35 -0.94
C SER A 75 -0.77 -27.77 -1.89
N SER A 76 -1.86 -28.53 -1.93
CA SER A 76 -2.95 -28.56 -2.90
C SER A 76 -3.99 -27.46 -2.76
N ALA A 77 -4.65 -27.20 -3.89
CA ALA A 77 -6.09 -26.98 -4.09
C ALA A 77 -6.84 -25.88 -3.31
N SER A 78 -7.61 -25.05 -4.04
CA SER A 78 -9.05 -25.30 -4.23
C SER A 78 -9.72 -24.21 -5.06
N ALA A 79 -10.62 -24.65 -5.95
CA ALA A 79 -11.49 -23.84 -6.77
C ALA A 79 -12.68 -23.29 -5.97
N SER A 80 -13.24 -22.13 -6.37
CA SER A 80 -14.57 -21.69 -5.95
C SER A 80 -15.34 -21.06 -7.11
N ALA A 81 -16.60 -21.48 -7.19
CA ALA A 81 -17.50 -21.43 -8.34
C ALA A 81 -18.14 -20.06 -8.59
N SER A 82 -18.36 -19.75 -9.87
CA SER A 82 -19.25 -18.67 -10.33
C SER A 82 -20.69 -19.19 -10.44
N ALA A 83 -21.62 -18.53 -9.76
CA ALA A 83 -23.06 -18.70 -9.96
C ALA A 83 -23.63 -17.54 -10.79
N ALA A 84 -24.46 -17.90 -11.77
CA ALA A 84 -25.13 -17.02 -12.71
C ALA A 84 -26.46 -16.48 -12.15
N VAL A 85 -26.80 -15.22 -12.45
CA VAL A 85 -28.18 -14.70 -12.41
C VAL A 85 -28.38 -13.65 -13.52
N THR A 86 -29.42 -13.88 -14.32
CA THR A 86 -30.09 -12.98 -15.30
C THR A 86 -31.61 -13.02 -15.00
N PRO A 87 -32.52 -12.21 -15.58
CA PRO A 87 -32.46 -10.83 -16.12
C PRO A 87 -33.71 -9.93 -15.79
N THR A 88 -33.60 -8.61 -16.10
CA THR A 88 -34.65 -7.61 -16.57
C THR A 88 -35.79 -7.13 -15.64
N PRO A 89 -36.35 -5.88 -15.79
CA PRO A 89 -36.65 -5.16 -17.05
C PRO A 89 -36.35 -3.63 -17.16
N SER A 90 -35.97 -3.25 -18.38
CA SER A 90 -36.38 -2.10 -19.22
C SER A 90 -36.81 -0.75 -18.60
N LYS A 91 -36.01 0.31 -18.83
CA LYS A 91 -36.39 1.46 -19.70
C LYS A 91 -35.34 2.58 -19.81
N LYS A 92 -35.34 3.15 -21.02
CA LYS A 92 -34.73 4.40 -21.54
C LYS A 92 -33.22 4.42 -21.76
N VAL A 93 -32.89 4.18 -23.03
CA VAL A 93 -31.57 4.33 -23.67
C VAL A 93 -31.07 5.76 -23.51
N ALA A 94 -30.14 5.98 -22.59
CA ALA A 94 -29.24 7.11 -22.61
C ALA A 94 -27.95 6.67 -23.28
N THR A 95 -27.57 7.37 -24.35
CA THR A 95 -26.34 7.20 -25.11
C THR A 95 -25.11 7.22 -24.19
N GLY A 96 -24.45 6.07 -24.04
CA GLY A 96 -23.02 5.97 -23.74
C GLY A 96 -22.58 6.33 -22.32
N ALA A 97 -23.24 5.83 -21.27
CA ALA A 97 -22.67 5.86 -19.93
C ALA A 97 -21.49 4.86 -19.85
N ARG A 98 -20.27 5.38 -20.03
CA ARG A 98 -19.02 4.66 -19.77
C ARG A 98 -19.04 4.20 -18.31
N TRP A 99 -19.00 2.89 -18.06
CA TRP A 99 -18.95 2.32 -16.71
C TRP A 99 -17.69 2.79 -15.99
N THR A 100 -17.83 3.81 -15.14
CA THR A 100 -16.82 4.17 -14.14
C THR A 100 -17.22 3.53 -12.83
N PRO A 101 -16.42 2.61 -12.27
CA PRO A 101 -16.64 2.10 -10.92
C PRO A 101 -16.78 3.26 -9.95
N GLY A 102 -17.85 3.27 -9.15
CA GLY A 102 -18.02 4.28 -8.11
C GLY A 102 -16.88 4.21 -7.09
N ALA A 103 -16.68 5.29 -6.34
CA ALA A 103 -15.75 5.29 -5.22
C ALA A 103 -16.13 4.17 -4.23
N PRO A 104 -15.14 3.48 -3.63
CA PRO A 104 -15.41 2.42 -2.67
C PRO A 104 -16.24 2.97 -1.50
N SER A 105 -17.29 2.26 -1.14
CA SER A 105 -18.14 2.65 -0.01
C SER A 105 -17.38 2.54 1.31
N ALA A 106 -17.76 3.34 2.31
CA ALA A 106 -17.20 3.24 3.65
C ALA A 106 -17.34 1.83 4.25
N SER A 107 -18.44 1.12 3.94
CA SER A 107 -18.67 -0.27 4.36
C SER A 107 -17.65 -1.25 3.78
N LEU A 108 -17.28 -1.08 2.50
CA LEU A 108 -16.28 -1.94 1.85
C LEU A 108 -14.88 -1.67 2.41
N LEU A 109 -14.55 -0.40 2.69
CA LEU A 109 -13.29 -0.04 3.34
C LEU A 109 -13.20 -0.57 4.77
N ALA A 110 -14.29 -0.50 5.54
CA ALA A 110 -14.35 -1.08 6.88
C ALA A 110 -14.22 -2.62 6.85
N ALA A 111 -14.92 -3.30 5.94
CA ALA A 111 -14.78 -4.75 5.76
C ALA A 111 -13.34 -5.16 5.40
N ARG A 112 -12.69 -4.38 4.52
CA ARG A 112 -11.28 -4.59 4.19
C ARG A 112 -10.37 -4.39 5.41
N ALA A 113 -10.63 -3.38 6.23
CA ALA A 113 -9.86 -3.15 7.46
C ALA A 113 -9.97 -4.33 8.43
N LEU A 114 -11.16 -4.92 8.58
CA LEU A 114 -11.39 -6.14 9.37
C LEU A 114 -10.64 -7.36 8.81
N GLN A 115 -10.55 -7.49 7.48
CA GLN A 115 -9.79 -8.55 6.83
C GLN A 115 -8.28 -8.36 6.99
N GLU A 116 -7.80 -7.11 6.98
CA GLU A 116 -6.39 -6.75 7.20
C GLU A 116 -5.97 -6.95 8.67
N CYS A 117 -6.88 -6.73 9.61
CA CYS A 117 -6.62 -6.83 11.05
C CYS A 117 -7.86 -7.32 11.81
N GLU A 118 -7.78 -8.52 12.39
CA GLU A 118 -8.88 -9.16 13.12
C GLU A 118 -9.35 -8.35 14.34
N GLN A 119 -8.46 -7.55 14.94
CA GLN A 119 -8.77 -6.70 16.10
C GLN A 119 -9.34 -5.33 15.72
N ALA A 120 -9.49 -5.04 14.43
CA ALA A 120 -10.09 -3.79 14.00
C ALA A 120 -11.58 -3.75 14.35
N GLU A 121 -12.09 -2.57 14.66
CA GLU A 121 -13.52 -2.32 14.85
C GLU A 121 -13.96 -1.18 13.93
N ILE A 122 -15.23 -1.22 13.51
CA ILE A 122 -15.81 -0.19 12.65
C ILE A 122 -15.87 1.12 13.43
N PHE A 123 -15.25 2.16 12.88
CA PHE A 123 -15.12 3.45 13.54
C PHE A 123 -15.14 4.56 12.51
N CYS A 124 -16.31 5.15 12.31
CA CYS A 124 -16.54 6.20 11.32
C CYS A 124 -16.54 7.58 11.99
N ARG A 125 -15.46 8.35 11.83
CA ARG A 125 -15.30 9.70 12.41
C ARG A 125 -14.44 10.62 11.56
N SER A 126 -14.49 11.91 11.87
CA SER A 126 -13.55 12.89 11.32
C SER A 126 -12.46 13.20 12.33
N VAL A 127 -11.21 13.21 11.89
CA VAL A 127 -10.05 13.51 12.73
C VAL A 127 -9.26 14.66 12.13
N GLN A 128 -8.69 15.50 12.99
CA GLN A 128 -7.79 16.58 12.59
C GLN A 128 -6.34 16.19 12.85
N VAL A 129 -5.50 16.41 11.85
CA VAL A 129 -4.06 16.19 11.93
C VAL A 129 -3.44 17.37 12.69
N GLY A 130 -2.67 17.07 13.73
CA GLY A 130 -1.90 18.08 14.47
C GLY A 130 -0.69 18.59 13.68
N ASP A 131 0.26 19.19 14.38
CA ASP A 131 1.49 19.73 13.77
C ASP A 131 2.56 18.65 13.51
N ALA A 132 2.37 17.45 14.06
CA ALA A 132 3.29 16.34 13.91
C ALA A 132 3.22 15.70 12.52
N PHE A 133 4.36 15.20 12.03
CA PHE A 133 4.39 14.38 10.81
C PHE A 133 3.68 13.04 11.03
N VAL A 134 2.65 12.75 10.23
CA VAL A 134 1.84 11.53 10.37
C VAL A 134 2.00 10.65 9.13
N PRO A 135 2.88 9.63 9.16
CA PRO A 135 3.01 8.68 8.06
C PRO A 135 1.82 7.72 8.00
N LEU A 136 1.52 7.23 6.79
CA LEU A 136 0.59 6.13 6.57
C LEU A 136 1.33 4.80 6.45
N PHE A 137 0.82 3.80 7.17
CA PHE A 137 1.37 2.45 7.25
C PHE A 137 0.52 1.44 6.47
N ALA A 138 1.16 0.39 5.96
CA ALA A 138 0.47 -0.72 5.30
C ALA A 138 -0.36 -1.54 6.28
N LYS A 139 0.11 -1.64 7.52
CA LYS A 139 -0.47 -2.38 8.64
C LYS A 139 -0.54 -1.47 9.87
N PRO A 140 -1.42 -1.73 10.84
CA PRO A 140 -1.51 -0.92 12.06
C PRO A 140 -0.37 -1.23 13.03
N ASP A 141 0.88 -0.99 12.65
CA ASP A 141 2.08 -1.20 13.48
C ASP A 141 3.09 -0.09 13.15
N VAL A 142 3.67 0.56 14.16
CA VAL A 142 4.65 1.64 13.99
C VAL A 142 5.93 1.14 13.32
N LEU A 143 6.21 -0.16 13.41
CA LEU A 143 7.35 -0.82 12.77
C LEU A 143 7.01 -1.32 11.35
N ALA A 144 5.75 -1.24 10.91
CA ALA A 144 5.37 -1.65 9.57
C ALA A 144 5.94 -0.70 8.51
N ASP A 145 6.04 -1.20 7.28
CA ASP A 145 6.43 -0.40 6.13
C ASP A 145 5.48 0.78 5.93
N ARG A 146 6.08 1.95 5.68
CA ARG A 146 5.36 3.16 5.30
C ARG A 146 4.92 3.04 3.86
N ASN A 147 3.72 3.51 3.55
CA ASN A 147 3.16 3.49 2.19
C ASN A 147 3.77 4.58 1.28
N GLY A 148 4.69 5.40 1.81
CA GLY A 148 5.24 6.58 1.12
C GLY A 148 4.32 7.80 1.17
N GLU A 149 3.10 7.65 1.71
CA GLU A 149 2.13 8.72 1.92
C GLU A 149 2.16 9.24 3.37
N SER A 150 1.78 10.50 3.55
CA SER A 150 1.66 11.16 4.85
C SER A 150 0.46 12.10 4.87
N LEU A 151 -0.12 12.30 6.04
CA LEU A 151 -1.16 13.30 6.24
C LEU A 151 -0.54 14.69 6.36
N GLN A 152 -1.25 15.71 5.87
CA GLN A 152 -0.80 17.10 5.97
C GLN A 152 -1.23 17.68 7.32
N ALA A 153 -0.37 18.48 7.96
CA ALA A 153 -0.72 19.14 9.22
C ALA A 153 -1.96 20.05 9.03
N GLY A 154 -2.85 20.04 10.02
CA GLY A 154 -4.07 20.85 10.04
C GLY A 154 -5.22 20.34 9.15
N SER A 155 -5.01 19.32 8.32
CA SER A 155 -6.08 18.75 7.49
C SER A 155 -7.04 17.88 8.30
N VAL A 156 -8.26 17.74 7.78
CA VAL A 156 -9.32 16.88 8.36
C VAL A 156 -9.51 15.66 7.48
N HIS A 157 -9.52 14.48 8.09
CA HIS A 157 -9.66 13.21 7.40
C HIS A 157 -10.79 12.37 8.00
N GLU A 158 -11.57 11.71 7.14
CA GLU A 158 -12.52 10.70 7.58
C GLU A 158 -11.80 9.37 7.80
N VAL A 159 -12.12 8.69 8.91
CA VAL A 159 -11.66 7.35 9.26
C VAL A 159 -12.81 6.37 9.22
N VAL A 160 -12.55 5.09 8.96
CA VAL A 160 -13.59 4.04 8.82
C VAL A 160 -13.43 2.87 9.79
N ALA A 161 -12.24 2.70 10.34
CA ALA A 161 -11.95 1.66 11.32
C ALA A 161 -10.88 2.15 12.28
N ARG A 162 -10.88 1.58 13.48
CA ARG A 162 -9.80 1.75 14.45
C ARG A 162 -9.33 0.40 14.94
N VAL A 163 -8.09 0.34 15.40
CA VAL A 163 -7.55 -0.81 16.11
C VAL A 163 -6.66 -0.31 17.24
N VAL A 164 -6.72 -1.00 18.37
CA VAL A 164 -5.95 -0.69 19.56
C VAL A 164 -4.92 -1.79 19.74
N LEU A 165 -3.65 -1.48 19.53
CA LEU A 165 -2.58 -2.44 19.76
C LEU A 165 -2.06 -2.32 21.20
N GLN A 166 -2.33 -3.34 22.00
CA GLN A 166 -1.83 -3.41 23.38
C GLN A 166 -0.31 -3.55 23.45
N LYS A 167 0.31 -4.10 22.40
CA LYS A 167 1.76 -4.34 22.33
C LYS A 167 2.56 -3.04 22.42
N ASP A 168 2.09 -1.97 21.79
CA ASP A 168 2.77 -0.67 21.75
C ASP A 168 1.94 0.45 22.39
N GLY A 169 0.76 0.13 22.92
CA GLY A 169 -0.15 1.07 23.57
C GLY A 169 -0.75 2.11 22.62
N ARG A 170 -0.72 1.89 21.30
CA ARG A 170 -1.17 2.87 20.30
C ARG A 170 -2.52 2.53 19.71
N VAL A 171 -3.22 3.57 19.29
CA VAL A 171 -4.43 3.44 18.47
C VAL A 171 -4.07 3.79 17.04
N TYR A 172 -4.52 2.95 16.11
CA TYR A 172 -4.36 3.13 14.69
C TYR A 172 -5.71 3.32 14.02
N LEU A 173 -5.79 4.28 13.12
CA LEU A 173 -7.00 4.66 12.41
C LEU A 173 -6.84 4.36 10.92
N ARG A 174 -7.84 3.72 10.33
CA ARG A 174 -7.90 3.47 8.89
C ARG A 174 -8.49 4.67 8.17
N MET A 175 -7.73 5.29 7.28
CA MET A 175 -8.20 6.44 6.49
C MET A 175 -9.22 6.01 5.43
N LYS A 176 -10.23 6.86 5.18
CA LYS A 176 -11.25 6.64 4.15
C LYS A 176 -10.76 7.02 2.75
N SER A 177 -10.12 8.18 2.62
CA SER A 177 -9.67 8.74 1.34
C SER A 177 -8.30 8.25 0.88
N GLN A 178 -7.49 7.73 1.81
CA GLN A 178 -6.13 7.26 1.55
C GLN A 178 -5.99 5.80 1.98
N ALA A 179 -5.17 5.05 1.26
CA ALA A 179 -4.93 3.66 1.60
C ALA A 179 -3.86 3.57 2.69
N GLY A 180 -4.28 3.35 3.94
CA GLY A 180 -3.34 3.06 5.01
C GLY A 180 -3.89 3.29 6.40
N TRP A 181 -3.04 2.98 7.37
CA TRP A 181 -3.25 3.17 8.80
C TRP A 181 -2.43 4.34 9.30
N ALA A 182 -2.99 5.19 10.17
CA ALA A 182 -2.25 6.26 10.85
C ALA A 182 -2.34 6.06 12.37
N SER A 183 -1.26 6.34 13.09
CA SER A 183 -1.28 6.30 14.56
C SER A 183 -1.88 7.60 15.11
N THR A 184 -2.64 7.51 16.21
CA THR A 184 -3.12 8.69 16.96
C THR A 184 -1.99 9.49 17.60
N ARG A 185 -0.82 8.87 17.79
CA ARG A 185 0.37 9.46 18.41
C ARG A 185 1.53 9.51 17.43
N ALA A 186 2.45 10.45 17.62
CA ALA A 186 3.63 10.57 16.80
C ALA A 186 4.56 9.34 16.94
N CYS A 187 5.23 8.96 15.86
CA CYS A 187 6.02 7.73 15.81
C CYS A 187 7.26 7.79 16.71
N ASP A 188 7.87 8.97 16.79
CA ASP A 188 9.08 9.29 17.55
C ASP A 188 8.78 9.71 19.00
N LEU A 189 7.64 10.36 19.24
CA LEU A 189 7.25 10.86 20.56
C LEU A 189 5.88 10.32 20.97
N PHE A 190 5.87 9.26 21.79
CA PHE A 190 4.64 8.62 22.25
C PHE A 190 3.68 9.58 22.99
N ALA A 191 4.21 10.56 23.72
CA ALA A 191 3.41 11.55 24.44
C ALA A 191 2.73 12.59 23.54
N MET A 192 3.17 12.71 22.27
CA MET A 192 2.67 13.72 21.34
C MET A 192 1.51 13.15 20.53
N LEU A 193 0.33 13.78 20.65
CA LEU A 193 -0.82 13.46 19.82
C LEU A 193 -0.58 13.96 18.39
N ALA A 194 -0.67 13.03 17.43
CA ALA A 194 -0.56 13.29 16.01
C ALA A 194 -1.94 13.54 15.37
N LEU A 195 -2.97 12.86 15.90
CA LEU A 195 -4.35 13.01 15.45
C LEU A 195 -5.23 13.37 16.65
N SER A 196 -6.12 14.34 16.44
CA SER A 196 -7.06 14.82 17.44
C SER A 196 -8.50 14.69 16.95
N PRO A 197 -9.47 14.45 17.85
CA PRO A 197 -10.88 14.53 17.48
C PRO A 197 -11.23 15.99 17.11
N LEU A 198 -12.25 16.16 16.27
CA LEU A 198 -12.79 17.49 16.04
C LEU A 198 -13.40 18.10 17.32
N PRO A 199 -13.51 19.43 17.43
CA PRO A 199 -14.11 20.08 18.60
C PRO A 199 -15.52 19.55 18.90
N GLY A 200 -15.73 19.07 20.13
CA GLY A 200 -17.01 18.51 20.58
C GLY A 200 -17.19 17.01 20.30
N GLU A 201 -16.27 16.37 19.57
CA GLU A 201 -16.27 14.91 19.44
C GLU A 201 -15.58 14.24 20.64
N PRO A 202 -16.00 13.02 21.04
CA PRO A 202 -15.35 12.35 22.14
C PRO A 202 -13.96 11.81 21.74
N PRO A 203 -13.10 11.48 22.72
CA PRO A 203 -11.72 11.06 22.49
C PRO A 203 -11.59 9.89 21.49
N LEU A 204 -10.53 9.94 20.68
CA LEU A 204 -10.20 8.88 19.72
C LEU A 204 -9.67 7.62 20.41
N GLU A 205 -8.93 7.81 21.50
CA GLU A 205 -8.32 6.74 22.27
C GLU A 205 -9.27 6.23 23.36
N PRO A 206 -9.40 4.90 23.55
CA PRO A 206 -10.07 4.36 24.74
C PRO A 206 -9.35 4.82 26.01
N SER A 207 -10.09 4.90 27.12
CA SER A 207 -9.56 5.31 28.43
C SER A 207 -8.36 4.46 28.89
N ARG A 208 -8.30 3.19 28.47
CA ARG A 208 -7.20 2.27 28.81
C ARG A 208 -5.86 2.62 28.13
N CYS A 209 -5.87 3.44 27.07
CA CYS A 209 -4.68 3.81 26.32
C CYS A 209 -4.10 5.17 26.74
N SER A 210 -4.82 5.92 27.59
CA SER A 210 -4.40 7.25 28.03
C SER A 210 -3.41 7.21 29.20
N GLU A 211 -3.36 6.10 29.93
CA GLU A 211 -2.48 5.94 31.07
C GLU A 211 -1.05 5.66 30.60
N PRO A 212 -0.04 6.39 31.10
CA PRO A 212 1.35 6.06 30.81
C PRO A 212 1.63 4.64 31.31
N VAL A 213 2.20 3.79 30.46
CA VAL A 213 2.60 2.44 30.85
C VAL A 213 3.70 2.57 31.91
N GLU A 214 3.31 2.46 33.17
CA GLU A 214 4.24 2.34 34.28
C GLU A 214 5.04 1.05 34.06
N SER A 215 6.31 1.17 33.70
CA SER A 215 7.21 0.03 33.58
C SER A 215 7.45 -0.53 34.99
N ARG A 216 6.80 -1.65 35.30
CA ARG A 216 7.05 -2.43 36.53
C ARG A 216 8.23 -3.37 36.35
#